data_AF-A0A2H0RA98-F1
#
_entry.id   AF-A0A2H0RA98-F1
#
_cell.length_a   1.000
_cell.length_b   1.000
_cell.length_c   1.000
_cell.angle_alpha   90.00
_cell.angle_beta   90.00
_cell.angle_gamma   90.00
#
_symmetry.space_group_name_H-M   'P 1'
#
loop_
_entity.id
_entity.type
_entity.pdbx_description
1 polymer ?
#
loop_
_entity_poly.entity_id
_entity_poly.type
_entity_poly.pdbx_seq_one_letter_code
_entity_poly.pdbx_strand_id
1 'polypeptide(L)'
;MYDEAIFAMKAKAHELGIEGAGGIVLVKEGAFTEGVVMPALFAVGEFTRGPKNGDDGANYLAVALSKFAEMMDTNMHSGLAPNRPVKKGEFGYRGGLVHFFRNGWLIKAFFSGGSAEQDCEVAIEGIKALI
;
A
#
# COMPACT_ATOMS: atom_id res chain seq x y z
N MET A 1 -5.48 6.32 15.74
CA MET A 1 -4.59 6.96 14.74
C MET A 1 -4.83 6.37 13.37
N TYR A 2 -4.59 5.07 13.16
CA TYR A 2 -4.83 4.47 11.84
C TYR A 2 -6.30 4.41 11.42
N ASP A 3 -7.26 4.48 12.35
CA ASP A 3 -8.69 4.41 12.02
C ASP A 3 -9.14 5.53 11.08
N GLU A 4 -8.70 6.77 11.31
CA GLU A 4 -9.02 7.92 10.44
C GLU A 4 -8.42 7.76 9.05
N ALA A 5 -7.15 7.32 8.98
CA ALA A 5 -6.49 7.05 7.71
C ALA A 5 -7.14 5.90 6.93
N ILE A 6 -7.46 4.79 7.60
CA ILE A 6 -8.16 3.65 7.00
C ILE A 6 -9.54 4.10 6.53
N PHE A 7 -10.25 4.90 7.31
CA PHE A 7 -11.54 5.46 6.91
C PHE A 7 -11.40 6.30 5.63
N ALA A 8 -10.43 7.21 5.56
CA ALA A 8 -10.18 8.04 4.38
C ALA A 8 -9.83 7.21 3.14
N MET A 9 -8.96 6.20 3.30
CA MET A 9 -8.59 5.29 2.21
C MET A 9 -9.80 4.50 1.70
N LYS A 10 -10.62 3.94 2.61
CA LYS A 10 -11.85 3.22 2.23
C LYS A 10 -12.85 4.14 1.54
N ALA A 11 -13.05 5.35 2.05
CA ALA A 11 -13.94 6.33 1.44
C ALA A 11 -13.51 6.66 -0.01
N LYS A 12 -12.22 6.87 -0.24
CA LYS A 12 -11.68 7.10 -1.59
C LYS A 12 -11.86 5.89 -2.50
N ALA A 13 -11.62 4.67 -2.02
CA ALA A 13 -11.85 3.46 -2.81
C ALA A 13 -13.34 3.31 -3.21
N HIS A 14 -14.26 3.62 -2.30
CA HIS A 14 -15.70 3.65 -2.60
C HIS A 14 -16.07 4.72 -3.62
N GLU A 15 -15.52 5.94 -3.51
CA GLU A 15 -15.71 7.02 -4.48
C GLU A 15 -15.24 6.61 -5.89
N LEU A 16 -14.13 5.91 -5.98
CA LEU A 16 -13.56 5.39 -7.23
C LEU A 16 -14.27 4.13 -7.74
N GLY A 17 -15.19 3.55 -6.97
CA GLY A 17 -15.93 2.34 -7.33
C GLY A 17 -15.06 1.08 -7.41
N ILE A 18 -13.99 1.00 -6.61
CA ILE A 18 -13.04 -0.13 -6.61
C ILE A 18 -13.10 -0.93 -5.30
N GLU A 19 -12.99 -2.25 -5.43
CA GLU A 19 -12.75 -3.18 -4.33
C GLU A 19 -11.25 -3.48 -4.22
N GLY A 20 -10.80 -3.94 -3.05
CA GLY A 20 -9.39 -4.29 -2.88
C GLY A 20 -8.93 -4.39 -1.44
N ALA A 21 -7.63 -4.35 -1.25
CA ALA A 21 -6.99 -4.42 0.05
C ALA A 21 -5.86 -3.39 0.15
N GLY A 22 -5.62 -2.91 1.37
CA GLY A 22 -4.54 -1.98 1.61
C GLY A 22 -4.08 -1.99 3.05
N GLY A 23 -3.17 -1.09 3.33
CA GLY A 23 -2.74 -0.83 4.68
C GLY A 23 -1.93 0.43 4.82
N ILE A 24 -1.67 0.78 6.07
CA ILE A 24 -0.88 1.94 6.43
C ILE A 24 -0.04 1.64 7.67
N VAL A 25 1.17 2.18 7.70
CA VAL A 25 2.07 2.07 8.86
C VAL A 25 2.89 3.33 9.03
N LEU A 26 3.08 3.73 10.28
CA LEU A 26 4.06 4.71 10.72
C LEU A 26 5.29 3.95 11.24
N VAL A 27 6.45 4.19 10.65
CA VAL A 27 7.69 3.46 10.95
C VAL A 27 8.86 4.43 11.06
N LYS A 28 9.77 4.19 12.00
CA LYS A 28 11.01 4.98 12.12
C LYS A 28 11.98 4.57 11.01
N GLU A 29 12.65 5.54 10.41
CA GLU A 29 13.73 5.30 9.45
C GLU A 29 14.81 4.41 10.09
N GLY A 30 15.24 3.39 9.36
CA GLY A 30 16.22 2.41 9.84
C GLY A 30 15.68 1.31 10.75
N ALA A 31 14.38 1.27 11.08
CA ALA A 31 13.78 0.19 11.90
C ALA A 31 13.75 -1.20 11.23
N PHE A 32 14.37 -1.35 10.06
CA PHE A 32 14.08 -2.41 9.09
C PHE A 32 14.94 -3.67 9.22
N THR A 33 15.96 -3.66 10.08
CA THR A 33 16.90 -4.78 10.21
C THR A 33 16.59 -5.72 11.37
N GLU A 34 15.89 -5.27 12.42
CA GLU A 34 15.78 -6.05 13.68
C GLU A 34 14.43 -5.90 14.42
N GLY A 35 13.38 -5.35 13.77
CA GLY A 35 12.13 -4.98 14.43
C GLY A 35 10.86 -5.66 13.90
N VAL A 36 9.80 -5.64 14.71
CA VAL A 36 8.43 -5.97 14.28
C VAL A 36 7.80 -4.73 13.66
N VAL A 37 7.44 -4.82 12.37
CA VAL A 37 6.66 -3.78 11.68
C VAL A 37 5.36 -4.40 11.20
N MET A 38 4.24 -3.94 11.77
CA MET A 38 2.90 -4.42 11.42
C MET A 38 2.08 -3.27 10.85
N PRO A 39 1.73 -3.30 9.55
CA PRO A 39 0.78 -2.35 9.01
C PRO A 39 -0.62 -2.63 9.53
N ALA A 40 -1.41 -1.57 9.69
CA ALA A 40 -2.84 -1.69 9.89
C ALA A 40 -3.48 -2.02 8.52
N LEU A 41 -3.92 -3.27 8.36
CA LEU A 41 -4.45 -3.80 7.11
C LEU A 41 -5.98 -3.68 7.06
N PHE A 42 -6.53 -3.50 5.87
CA PHE A 42 -7.97 -3.47 5.66
C PHE A 42 -8.36 -3.98 4.27
N ALA A 43 -9.62 -4.39 4.15
CA ALA A 43 -10.29 -4.68 2.88
C ALA A 43 -11.37 -3.64 2.58
N VAL A 44 -11.63 -3.44 1.29
CA VAL A 44 -12.81 -2.80 0.70
C VAL A 44 -13.48 -3.89 -0.13
N GLY A 45 -14.65 -4.37 0.32
CA GLY A 45 -15.20 -5.63 -0.20
C GLY A 45 -14.45 -6.82 0.39
N GLU A 46 -13.62 -7.47 -0.42
CA GLU A 46 -12.92 -8.72 -0.06
C GLU A 46 -11.38 -8.61 -0.26
N PHE A 47 -10.62 -9.41 0.50
CA PHE A 47 -9.15 -9.48 0.33
C PHE A 47 -8.72 -10.20 -0.96
N THR A 48 -9.61 -11.00 -1.53
CA THR A 48 -9.37 -11.82 -2.72
C THR A 48 -10.61 -11.79 -3.59
N ARG A 49 -10.42 -11.79 -4.91
CA ARG A 49 -11.48 -11.97 -5.90
C ARG A 49 -11.23 -13.26 -6.66
N GLY A 50 -12.27 -14.07 -6.85
CA GLY A 50 -12.20 -15.26 -7.71
C GLY A 50 -12.08 -14.93 -9.21
N PRO A 51 -11.90 -15.95 -10.05
CA PRO A 51 -11.85 -15.77 -11.51
C PRO A 51 -13.10 -15.07 -12.05
N LYS A 52 -12.91 -14.14 -13.00
CA LYS A 52 -14.01 -13.42 -13.66
C LYS A 52 -13.61 -12.99 -15.07
N ASN A 53 -14.51 -13.18 -16.05
CA ASN A 53 -14.32 -12.72 -17.44
C ASN A 53 -12.98 -13.17 -18.09
N GLY A 54 -12.52 -14.39 -17.77
CA GLY A 54 -11.27 -14.93 -18.33
C GLY A 54 -9.99 -14.47 -17.62
N ASP A 55 -10.11 -13.68 -16.56
CA ASP A 55 -9.04 -13.37 -15.61
C ASP A 55 -9.09 -14.35 -14.42
N ASP A 56 -7.92 -14.79 -13.94
CA ASP A 56 -7.75 -15.82 -12.88
C ASP A 56 -8.16 -15.37 -11.48
N GLY A 57 -8.59 -14.12 -11.33
CA GLY A 57 -8.85 -13.50 -10.04
C GLY A 57 -7.63 -12.76 -9.50
N ALA A 58 -7.75 -12.24 -8.28
CA ALA A 58 -6.69 -11.48 -7.65
C ALA A 58 -6.65 -11.73 -6.15
N ASN A 59 -5.44 -11.90 -5.60
CA ASN A 59 -5.22 -11.79 -4.17
C ASN A 59 -4.76 -10.36 -3.88
N TYR A 60 -5.71 -9.45 -3.68
CA TYR A 60 -5.44 -8.04 -3.43
C TYR A 60 -4.50 -7.84 -2.24
N LEU A 61 -4.69 -8.61 -1.16
CA LEU A 61 -3.85 -8.50 0.01
C LEU A 61 -2.39 -8.89 -0.28
N ALA A 62 -2.17 -9.97 -1.02
CA ALA A 62 -0.82 -10.40 -1.39
C ALA A 62 -0.11 -9.35 -2.25
N VAL A 63 -0.81 -8.78 -3.23
CA VAL A 63 -0.26 -7.72 -4.08
C VAL A 63 -0.01 -6.45 -3.26
N ALA A 64 -0.94 -6.03 -2.41
CA ALA A 64 -0.78 -4.88 -1.52
C ALA A 64 0.43 -5.05 -0.59
N LEU A 65 0.59 -6.23 0.02
CA LEU A 65 1.74 -6.54 0.88
C LEU A 65 3.06 -6.62 0.09
N SER A 66 3.05 -7.04 -1.17
CA SER A 66 4.25 -7.00 -2.02
C SER A 66 4.72 -5.57 -2.28
N LYS A 67 3.78 -4.63 -2.51
CA LYS A 67 4.08 -3.19 -2.64
C LYS A 67 4.66 -2.66 -1.33
N PHE A 68 4.06 -3.02 -0.20
CA PHE A 68 4.59 -2.68 1.12
C PHE A 68 6.01 -3.22 1.34
N ALA A 69 6.27 -4.48 1.02
CA ALA A 69 7.58 -5.10 1.15
C ALA A 69 8.64 -4.38 0.30
N GLU A 70 8.31 -4.02 -0.94
CA GLU A 70 9.20 -3.22 -1.80
C GLU A 70 9.49 -1.84 -1.20
N MET A 71 8.47 -1.14 -0.68
CA MET A 71 8.67 0.14 0.02
C MET A 71 9.49 -0.02 1.30
N MET A 72 9.40 -1.16 1.98
CA MET A 72 10.19 -1.49 3.17
C MET A 72 11.67 -1.66 2.84
N ASP A 73 12.00 -2.27 1.70
CA ASP A 73 13.39 -2.44 1.24
C ASP A 73 13.99 -1.12 0.72
N THR A 74 13.19 -0.30 0.04
CA THR A 74 13.69 0.85 -0.73
C THR A 74 13.53 2.21 -0.07
N ASN A 75 12.60 2.32 0.89
CA ASN A 75 12.06 3.61 1.35
C ASN A 75 11.53 4.52 0.23
N MET A 76 11.24 3.96 -0.95
CA MET A 76 10.66 4.69 -2.07
C MET A 76 9.21 4.24 -2.27
N HIS A 77 8.46 4.98 -3.09
CA HIS A 77 7.16 4.51 -3.58
C HIS A 77 7.31 3.18 -4.32
N SER A 78 6.33 2.29 -4.19
CA SER A 78 6.39 0.98 -4.85
C SER A 78 6.44 1.13 -6.37
N GLY A 79 7.23 0.29 -7.04
CA GLY A 79 7.42 0.33 -8.49
C GLY A 79 8.21 1.53 -9.02
N LEU A 80 8.83 2.35 -8.16
CA LEU A 80 9.56 3.56 -8.58
C LEU A 80 11.04 3.58 -8.17
N ALA A 81 11.59 2.50 -7.61
CA ALA A 81 12.99 2.45 -7.23
C ALA A 81 13.90 2.41 -8.49
N PRO A 82 14.68 3.47 -8.78
CA PRO A 82 15.49 3.52 -9.99
C PRO A 82 16.65 2.54 -9.92
N ASN A 83 16.93 1.84 -11.02
CA ASN A 83 18.08 0.94 -11.18
C ASN A 83 18.16 -0.21 -10.17
N ARG A 84 17.06 -0.53 -9.46
CA ARG A 84 16.95 -1.68 -8.57
C ARG A 84 16.11 -2.78 -9.26
N PRO A 85 16.66 -3.99 -9.48
CA PRO A 85 15.87 -5.11 -9.96
C PRO A 85 14.75 -5.49 -8.98
N VAL A 86 13.59 -5.88 -9.50
CA VAL A 86 12.50 -6.45 -8.71
C VAL A 86 12.98 -7.73 -8.04
N LYS A 87 12.90 -7.83 -6.71
CA LYS A 87 13.31 -9.02 -5.95
C LYS A 87 12.20 -10.08 -6.01
N LYS A 88 12.56 -11.35 -5.72
CA LYS A 88 11.58 -12.44 -5.66
C LYS A 88 10.48 -12.13 -4.64
N GLY A 89 9.22 -12.16 -5.07
CA GLY A 89 8.05 -11.84 -4.24
C GLY A 89 7.57 -10.39 -4.38
N GLU A 90 8.32 -9.54 -5.09
CA GLU A 90 7.88 -8.23 -5.53
C GLU A 90 7.40 -8.30 -6.98
N PHE A 91 6.58 -7.31 -7.36
CA PHE A 91 6.05 -7.20 -8.72
C PHE A 91 6.42 -5.88 -9.41
N GLY A 92 7.02 -4.92 -8.69
CA GLY A 92 7.32 -3.59 -9.22
C GLY A 92 6.07 -2.77 -9.55
N TYR A 93 4.93 -3.08 -8.91
CA TYR A 93 3.67 -2.39 -9.16
C TYR A 93 3.58 -1.09 -8.36
N ARG A 94 3.10 -0.04 -9.03
CA ARG A 94 2.73 1.23 -8.38
C ARG A 94 1.44 1.07 -7.57
N GLY A 95 1.26 1.93 -6.56
CA GLY A 95 0.10 1.90 -5.65
C GLY A 95 0.45 1.93 -4.16
N GLY A 96 1.74 1.93 -3.82
CA GLY A 96 2.27 2.21 -2.49
C GLY A 96 3.03 3.54 -2.47
N LEU A 97 2.76 4.37 -1.47
CA LEU A 97 3.37 5.67 -1.27
C LEU A 97 4.05 5.78 0.10
N VAL A 98 5.09 6.61 0.13
CA VAL A 98 5.93 6.86 1.30
C VAL A 98 5.95 8.37 1.56
N HIS A 99 5.59 8.79 2.77
CA HIS A 99 5.76 10.16 3.22
C HIS A 99 6.85 10.22 4.27
N PHE A 100 7.80 11.15 4.10
CA PHE A 100 8.94 11.33 5.00
C PHE A 100 8.71 12.54 5.90
N PHE A 101 8.80 12.33 7.20
CA PHE A 101 8.89 13.39 8.18
C PHE A 101 10.35 13.76 8.45
N ARG A 102 10.62 15.06 8.66
CA ARG A 102 11.98 15.58 8.98
C ARG A 102 12.59 14.98 10.25
N ASN A 103 11.78 14.40 11.14
CA ASN A 103 12.20 13.78 12.39
C ASN A 103 12.60 12.29 12.24
N GLY A 104 12.71 11.78 11.01
CA GLY A 104 13.13 10.40 10.74
C GLY A 104 12.00 9.38 10.88
N TRP A 105 10.74 9.80 10.79
CA TRP A 105 9.59 8.89 10.69
C TRP A 105 9.07 8.84 9.25
N LEU A 106 8.52 7.71 8.84
CA LEU A 106 7.86 7.53 7.55
C LEU A 106 6.43 7.01 7.73
N ILE A 107 5.50 7.52 6.93
CA ILE A 107 4.23 6.84 6.67
C ILE A 107 4.38 6.04 5.38
N LYS A 108 4.01 4.76 5.41
CA LYS A 108 3.89 3.93 4.21
C LYS A 108 2.43 3.51 4.07
N ALA A 109 1.76 4.03 3.05
CA ALA A 109 0.36 3.70 2.73
C ALA A 109 0.32 2.98 1.38
N PHE A 110 -0.49 1.94 1.26
CA PHE A 110 -0.54 1.13 0.05
C PHE A 110 -1.92 0.55 -0.16
N PHE A 111 -2.28 0.37 -1.43
CA PHE A 111 -3.54 -0.25 -1.83
C PHE A 111 -3.33 -1.12 -3.07
N SER A 112 -4.22 -2.09 -3.26
CA SER A 112 -4.34 -2.87 -4.48
C SER A 112 -5.79 -3.20 -4.74
N GLY A 113 -6.31 -2.75 -5.88
CA GLY A 113 -7.69 -3.00 -6.27
C GLY A 113 -8.09 -2.41 -7.61
N GLY A 114 -7.49 -1.27 -7.97
CA GLY A 114 -7.74 -0.57 -9.24
C GLY A 114 -6.50 -0.49 -10.13
N SER A 115 -6.45 0.54 -10.97
CA SER A 115 -5.24 0.92 -11.69
C SER A 115 -4.16 1.43 -10.72
N ALA A 116 -2.92 1.52 -11.20
CA ALA A 116 -1.81 2.09 -10.44
C ALA A 116 -2.12 3.51 -9.91
N GLU A 117 -2.77 4.33 -10.74
CA GLU A 117 -3.16 5.70 -10.41
C GLU A 117 -4.23 5.71 -9.31
N GLN A 118 -5.27 4.87 -9.44
CA GLN A 118 -6.33 4.75 -8.44
C GLN A 118 -5.79 4.23 -7.10
N ASP A 119 -4.91 3.22 -7.12
CA ASP A 119 -4.26 2.72 -5.91
C ASP A 119 -3.43 3.82 -5.23
N CYS A 120 -2.72 4.65 -6.01
CA CYS A 120 -2.00 5.82 -5.48
C CYS A 120 -2.95 6.85 -4.86
N GLU A 121 -4.08 7.16 -5.52
CA GLU A 121 -5.07 8.10 -5.00
C GLU A 121 -5.64 7.65 -3.64
N VAL A 122 -5.93 6.35 -3.50
CA VAL A 122 -6.33 5.76 -2.21
C VAL A 122 -5.23 5.94 -1.16
N ALA A 123 -3.98 5.62 -1.49
CA ALA A 123 -2.85 5.76 -0.57
C ALA A 123 -2.60 7.22 -0.13
N ILE A 124 -2.80 8.19 -1.03
CA ILE A 124 -2.66 9.63 -0.74
C ILE A 124 -3.62 10.06 0.37
N GLU A 125 -4.88 9.64 0.33
CA GLU A 125 -5.87 10.04 1.34
C GLU A 125 -5.54 9.49 2.74
N GLY A 126 -4.98 8.28 2.81
CA GLY A 126 -4.47 7.73 4.07
C GLY A 126 -3.31 8.54 4.65
N ILE A 127 -2.39 9.01 3.80
CA ILE A 127 -1.29 9.88 4.24
C ILE A 127 -1.82 11.25 4.69
N LYS A 128 -2.72 11.87 3.92
CA LYS A 128 -3.32 13.17 4.25
C LYS A 128 -4.01 13.18 5.60
N ALA A 129 -4.67 12.08 5.97
CA ALA A 129 -5.35 11.95 7.25
C ALA A 129 -4.41 11.90 8.47
N LEU A 130 -3.09 11.72 8.26
CA LEU A 130 -2.09 11.60 9.33
C LEU A 130 -1.12 12.78 9.39
N ILE A 131 -1.30 13.82 8.56
CA ILE A 131 -0.42 14.99 8.47
C ILE A 131 -1.14 16.29 8.82
#